data_AF-A0A842ZSX0-F1
#
_entry.id   AF-A0A842ZSX0-F1
#
_cell.length_a   1.000
_cell.length_b   1.000
_cell.length_c   1.000
_cell.angle_alpha   90.00
_cell.angle_beta   90.00
_cell.angle_gamma   90.00
#
_symmetry.space_group_name_H-M   'P 1'
#
loop_
_entity.id
_entity.type
_entity.pdbx_description
1 polymer ?
#
loop_
_entity_poly.entity_id
_entity_poly.type
_entity_poly.pdbx_seq_one_letter_code
_entity_poly.pdbx_strand_id
1 'polypeptide(L)'
;MKISASKKSMDLLAFFLCFSFFLLPPALGFPSSHYITATQKSAVIHISPDLPEMFVQVNESRLRSYVQIIQEFGPHPTGSPALDALGDYLYGEFTAMNISVKYDPWHEKQKSGKNIVATVPGIHSATTTVLICAHYDSLAISPGAEDDGSGVAAVLMIADIMHQYSFNTTVKFVLFSGEEQGLLGSRSYAKNASTTNDNIIGVLALDKIGYAVTSEEGNSLRHHANPASAWMVNISRSVACRYPNEIGLYVLRLPEDPESDHLSFVEQGYAGSDFVRNATNPFYHTSEDIADHMNFSYLTKVCKLALGTIASMACLYPKLRNHDLKIMMQGSRLSNPAQFSVFVENINGAADTANVTITVTMKHLLRRGYVQTIKQGITTPCNWSVTKEIKQSWEFDVAGRSFSRGFFKLEVILSGRADDLYLYITQQTYGVILRPFRVLMIPRL
;
A
#
# COMPACT_ATOMS: atom_id res chain seq x y z
N MET A 1 -45.24 -24.00 67.76
CA MET A 1 -46.21 -23.60 66.70
C MET A 1 -45.54 -23.83 65.35
N LYS A 2 -45.78 -24.98 64.70
CA LYS A 2 -45.05 -25.44 63.49
C LYS A 2 -45.85 -26.54 62.75
N ILE A 3 -46.57 -26.20 61.68
CA ILE A 3 -47.40 -27.09 60.81
C ILE A 3 -47.44 -26.40 59.43
N SER A 4 -47.12 -26.94 58.25
CA SER A 4 -46.69 -28.27 57.74
C SER A 4 -47.78 -29.23 57.21
N ALA A 5 -47.61 -29.69 55.94
CA ALA A 5 -48.31 -30.79 55.25
C ALA A 5 -49.83 -30.60 54.93
N SER A 6 -50.45 -31.28 53.95
CA SER A 6 -50.00 -31.90 52.67
C SER A 6 -51.21 -32.44 51.84
N LYS A 7 -50.94 -32.82 50.58
CA LYS A 7 -51.52 -33.97 49.83
C LYS A 7 -52.94 -33.93 49.19
N LYS A 8 -52.93 -34.43 47.94
CA LYS A 8 -53.87 -35.35 47.24
C LYS A 8 -55.18 -34.83 46.62
N SER A 9 -55.21 -34.88 45.28
CA SER A 9 -56.03 -35.81 44.46
C SER A 9 -55.32 -35.90 43.06
N MET A 10 -55.23 -37.00 42.27
CA MET A 10 -56.17 -38.04 41.84
C MET A 10 -57.47 -37.45 41.26
N ASP A 11 -58.01 -37.81 40.09
CA ASP A 11 -57.56 -38.53 38.89
C ASP A 11 -58.49 -38.01 37.76
N LEU A 12 -58.10 -38.03 36.47
CA LEU A 12 -58.84 -38.77 35.42
C LEU A 12 -58.24 -38.62 34.01
N LEU A 13 -58.32 -39.73 33.29
CA LEU A 13 -58.15 -39.85 31.85
C LEU A 13 -59.22 -39.06 31.07
N ALA A 14 -58.85 -38.45 29.95
CA ALA A 14 -59.34 -38.79 28.61
C ALA A 14 -58.58 -37.96 27.56
N PHE A 15 -57.74 -38.56 26.73
CA PHE A 15 -58.12 -39.00 25.38
C PHE A 15 -58.76 -37.90 24.51
N PHE A 16 -57.95 -37.23 23.69
CA PHE A 16 -58.17 -37.20 22.23
C PHE A 16 -56.89 -36.78 21.49
N LEU A 17 -56.28 -37.71 20.75
CA LEU A 17 -55.43 -37.35 19.62
C LEU A 17 -56.34 -36.95 18.46
N CYS A 18 -56.15 -35.75 17.91
CA CYS A 18 -56.35 -35.52 16.49
C CYS A 18 -55.47 -34.35 16.04
N PHE A 19 -54.56 -34.63 15.11
CA PHE A 19 -53.60 -33.66 14.58
C PHE A 19 -54.28 -32.67 13.61
N SER A 20 -54.37 -31.40 14.00
CA SER A 20 -54.41 -30.28 13.05
C SER A 20 -54.37 -28.94 13.78
N PHE A 21 -53.23 -28.26 13.76
CA PHE A 21 -53.16 -26.83 13.43
C PHE A 21 -51.70 -26.43 13.14
N PHE A 22 -51.43 -26.17 11.86
CA PHE A 22 -50.31 -25.32 11.46
C PHE A 22 -50.55 -23.91 12.02
N LEU A 23 -49.54 -23.29 12.62
CA LEU A 23 -49.26 -21.83 12.59
C LEU A 23 -47.99 -21.53 13.42
N LEU A 24 -46.83 -21.96 12.90
CA LEU A 24 -45.57 -21.29 13.21
C LEU A 24 -45.44 -20.07 12.27
N PRO A 25 -44.95 -18.91 12.75
CA PRO A 25 -44.88 -17.70 11.94
C PRO A 25 -43.95 -17.91 10.74
N PRO A 26 -44.20 -17.23 9.60
CA PRO A 26 -43.40 -17.41 8.40
C PRO A 26 -41.94 -17.04 8.69
N ALA A 27 -41.03 -17.94 8.35
CA ALA A 27 -39.62 -17.62 8.28
C ALA A 27 -39.45 -16.43 7.32
N LEU A 28 -39.02 -15.29 7.86
CA LEU A 28 -38.53 -14.18 7.06
C LEU A 28 -37.29 -14.68 6.33
N GLY A 29 -37.49 -15.10 5.09
CA GLY A 29 -36.41 -15.56 4.23
C GLY A 29 -35.37 -14.46 4.14
N PHE A 30 -34.14 -14.77 4.54
CA PHE A 30 -33.00 -13.89 4.32
C PHE A 30 -32.99 -13.51 2.83
N PRO A 31 -33.03 -12.21 2.47
CA PRO A 31 -32.86 -11.83 1.09
C PRO A 31 -31.49 -12.33 0.67
N SER A 32 -31.45 -13.19 -0.34
CA SER A 32 -30.22 -13.72 -0.90
C SER A 32 -29.35 -12.55 -1.32
N SER A 33 -28.28 -12.31 -0.56
CA SER A 33 -27.35 -11.24 -0.81
C SER A 33 -26.80 -11.42 -2.21
N HIS A 34 -27.30 -10.59 -3.12
CA HIS A 34 -26.69 -10.42 -4.43
C HIS A 34 -25.33 -9.80 -4.14
N TYR A 35 -24.32 -10.65 -4.03
CA TYR A 35 -22.94 -10.26 -4.08
C TYR A 35 -22.74 -9.54 -5.41
N ILE A 36 -22.83 -8.20 -5.37
CA ILE A 36 -22.32 -7.36 -6.43
C ILE A 36 -20.82 -7.63 -6.44
N THR A 37 -20.39 -8.53 -7.31
CA THR A 37 -19.00 -8.75 -7.66
C THR A 37 -18.52 -7.52 -8.43
N ALA A 38 -18.34 -6.43 -7.69
CA ALA A 38 -17.49 -5.33 -8.08
C ALA A 38 -16.09 -5.90 -8.22
N THR A 39 -15.79 -6.38 -9.43
CA THR A 39 -14.44 -6.76 -9.86
C THR A 39 -13.62 -5.49 -9.88
N GLN A 40 -13.13 -5.12 -8.70
CA GLN A 40 -12.11 -4.10 -8.55
C GLN A 40 -10.89 -4.63 -9.28
N LYS A 41 -10.72 -4.22 -10.54
CA LYS A 41 -9.54 -4.55 -11.34
C LYS A 41 -8.34 -3.98 -10.59
N SER A 42 -7.63 -4.85 -9.89
CA SER A 42 -6.39 -4.52 -9.19
C SER A 42 -5.49 -3.75 -10.14
N ALA A 43 -5.00 -2.60 -9.69
CA ALA A 43 -4.02 -1.85 -10.46
C ALA A 43 -2.80 -2.74 -10.67
N VAL A 44 -2.46 -3.00 -11.93
CA VAL A 44 -1.28 -3.79 -12.30
C VAL A 44 -0.06 -2.89 -12.14
N ILE A 45 0.35 -2.66 -10.90
CA ILE A 45 1.58 -1.93 -10.56
C ILE A 45 2.73 -2.61 -11.31
N HIS A 46 3.45 -1.86 -12.14
CA HIS A 46 4.67 -2.38 -12.74
C HIS A 46 5.76 -2.39 -11.66
N ILE A 47 6.42 -3.55 -11.56
CA ILE A 47 7.36 -3.91 -10.51
C ILE A 47 8.62 -4.39 -11.25
N SER A 48 9.80 -4.06 -10.73
CA SER A 48 11.07 -4.34 -11.42
C SER A 48 11.21 -5.83 -11.79
N PRO A 49 11.79 -6.18 -12.96
CA PRO A 49 12.17 -7.56 -13.26
C PRO A 49 13.10 -8.17 -12.20
N ASP A 50 13.74 -7.33 -11.39
CA ASP A 50 14.68 -7.71 -10.33
C ASP A 50 14.00 -8.32 -9.08
N LEU A 51 12.70 -8.09 -8.83
CA LEU A 51 12.07 -8.57 -7.58
C LEU A 51 12.15 -10.09 -7.37
N PRO A 52 11.90 -10.95 -8.37
CA PRO A 52 12.18 -12.38 -8.26
C PRO A 52 13.62 -12.69 -7.83
N GLU A 53 14.62 -11.96 -8.34
CA GLU A 53 16.03 -12.15 -7.96
C GLU A 53 16.28 -11.69 -6.52
N MET A 54 15.72 -10.56 -6.12
CA MET A 54 15.73 -10.08 -4.73
C MET A 54 15.07 -11.07 -3.77
N PHE A 55 13.94 -11.68 -4.13
CA PHE A 55 13.24 -12.67 -3.29
C PHE A 55 14.00 -13.99 -3.14
N VAL A 56 14.87 -14.35 -4.09
CA VAL A 56 15.76 -15.51 -3.98
C VAL A 56 16.88 -15.27 -2.96
N GLN A 57 17.28 -14.02 -2.75
CA GLN A 57 18.32 -13.66 -1.77
C GLN A 57 17.83 -13.66 -0.32
N VAL A 58 16.53 -13.51 -0.06
CA VAL A 58 15.98 -13.53 1.32
C VAL A 58 16.17 -14.91 1.95
N ASN A 59 17.05 -14.98 2.95
CA ASN A 59 17.53 -16.22 3.55
C ASN A 59 16.99 -16.42 4.97
N GLU A 60 16.20 -17.48 5.20
CA GLU A 60 15.60 -17.79 6.51
C GLU A 60 16.65 -18.00 7.60
N SER A 61 17.75 -18.71 7.30
CA SER A 61 18.80 -18.99 8.27
C SER A 61 19.51 -17.71 8.74
N ARG A 62 19.76 -16.75 7.84
CA ARG A 62 20.37 -15.46 8.21
C ARG A 62 19.40 -14.54 8.96
N LEU A 63 18.10 -14.55 8.62
CA LEU A 63 17.06 -13.90 9.45
C LEU A 63 17.06 -14.48 10.86
N ARG A 64 17.10 -15.81 11.00
CA ARG A 64 17.23 -16.50 12.29
C ARG A 64 18.48 -16.10 13.04
N SER A 65 19.64 -16.07 12.38
CA SER A 65 20.90 -15.67 12.99
C SER A 65 20.85 -14.24 13.54
N TYR A 66 20.30 -13.27 12.80
CA TYR A 66 20.14 -11.91 13.30
C TYR A 66 19.26 -11.86 14.56
N VAL A 67 18.09 -12.49 14.54
CA VAL A 67 17.19 -12.54 15.71
C VAL A 67 17.88 -13.18 16.92
N GLN A 68 18.59 -14.29 16.73
CA GLN A 68 19.33 -14.96 17.81
C GLN A 68 20.45 -14.07 18.38
N ILE A 69 21.23 -13.39 17.53
CA ILE A 69 22.26 -12.46 17.98
C ILE A 69 21.67 -11.28 18.76
N ILE A 70 20.55 -10.71 18.29
CA ILE A 70 19.85 -9.61 18.99
C ILE A 70 19.39 -10.07 20.39
N GLN A 71 18.77 -11.24 20.47
CA GLN A 71 18.37 -11.87 21.75
C GLN A 71 19.57 -12.12 22.69
N GLU A 72 20.74 -12.47 22.16
CA GLU A 72 21.95 -12.78 22.94
C GLU A 72 22.54 -11.56 23.68
N PHE A 73 22.21 -10.32 23.28
CA PHE A 73 22.50 -9.13 24.10
C PHE A 73 21.67 -9.08 25.40
N GLY A 74 20.62 -9.90 25.51
CA GLY A 74 19.66 -9.89 26.62
C GLY A 74 18.73 -8.67 26.56
N PRO A 75 17.92 -8.43 27.60
CA PRO A 75 17.02 -7.27 27.65
C PRO A 75 17.76 -5.94 27.52
N HIS A 76 17.37 -5.14 26.54
CA HIS A 76 18.11 -3.96 26.07
C HIS A 76 17.23 -2.69 26.08
N PRO A 77 16.77 -2.24 27.26
CA PRO A 77 15.93 -1.04 27.37
C PRO A 77 16.72 0.24 27.11
N THR A 78 16.02 1.27 26.62
CA THR A 78 16.63 2.57 26.30
C THR A 78 17.34 3.22 27.48
N GLY A 79 18.61 3.55 27.22
CA GLY A 79 19.59 4.05 28.19
C GLY A 79 20.43 2.95 28.85
N SER A 80 20.26 1.67 28.48
CA SER A 80 21.09 0.57 28.98
C SER A 80 22.38 0.38 28.17
N PRO A 81 23.47 -0.12 28.81
CA PRO A 81 24.68 -0.53 28.10
C PRO A 81 24.45 -1.67 27.08
N ALA A 82 23.44 -2.51 27.30
CA ALA A 82 23.06 -3.58 26.36
C ALA A 82 22.52 -2.98 25.05
N LEU A 83 21.69 -1.93 25.14
CA LEU A 83 21.20 -1.23 23.95
C LEU A 83 22.33 -0.50 23.19
N ASP A 84 23.25 0.16 23.89
CA ASP A 84 24.41 0.79 23.24
C ASP A 84 25.27 -0.26 22.52
N ALA A 85 25.55 -1.41 23.15
CA ALA A 85 26.33 -2.48 22.55
C ALA A 85 25.63 -3.15 21.34
N LEU A 86 24.32 -3.37 21.44
CA LEU A 86 23.49 -3.82 20.32
C LEU A 86 23.49 -2.79 19.18
N GLY A 87 23.39 -1.50 19.51
CA GLY A 87 23.44 -0.40 18.55
C GLY A 87 24.80 -0.27 17.84
N ASP A 88 25.90 -0.58 18.51
CA ASP A 88 27.24 -0.67 17.90
C ASP A 88 27.35 -1.86 16.93
N TYR A 89 26.79 -3.02 17.29
CA TYR A 89 26.70 -4.20 16.40
C TYR A 89 25.88 -3.90 15.14
N LEU A 90 24.67 -3.36 15.30
CA LEU A 90 23.76 -3.06 14.19
C LEU A 90 24.32 -1.98 13.24
N TYR A 91 25.06 -1.00 13.77
CA TYR A 91 25.81 -0.03 12.97
C TYR A 91 26.95 -0.71 12.18
N GLY A 92 27.61 -1.70 12.79
CA GLY A 92 28.62 -2.54 12.16
C GLY A 92 28.09 -3.32 10.95
N GLU A 93 26.92 -3.95 11.07
CA GLU A 93 26.27 -4.68 9.97
C GLU A 93 25.99 -3.77 8.76
N PHE A 94 25.41 -2.58 8.96
CA PHE A 94 25.25 -1.61 7.87
C PHE A 94 26.58 -1.09 7.31
N THR A 95 27.61 -0.95 8.15
CA THR A 95 28.95 -0.54 7.68
C THR A 95 29.58 -1.61 6.79
N ALA A 96 29.36 -2.90 7.08
CA ALA A 96 29.86 -4.03 6.30
C ALA A 96 29.23 -4.09 4.88
N MET A 97 28.01 -3.57 4.72
CA MET A 97 27.33 -3.39 3.41
C MET A 97 27.95 -2.26 2.55
N ASN A 98 28.92 -1.50 3.07
CA ASN A 98 29.56 -0.35 2.40
C ASN A 98 28.57 0.75 1.97
N ILE A 99 27.50 0.94 2.76
CA ILE A 99 26.51 2.03 2.58
C ILE A 99 26.74 3.16 3.60
N SER A 100 26.18 4.34 3.31
CA SER A 100 26.28 5.49 4.21
C SER A 100 25.43 5.27 5.46
N VAL A 101 26.06 5.04 6.61
CA VAL A 101 25.39 4.87 7.91
C VAL A 101 25.84 5.94 8.90
N LYS A 102 24.90 6.44 9.71
CA LYS A 102 25.14 7.40 10.78
C LYS A 102 24.27 7.10 12.01
N TYR A 103 24.75 7.52 13.18
CA TYR A 103 23.86 7.72 14.33
C TYR A 103 23.10 9.04 14.20
N ASP A 104 21.87 9.04 14.69
CA ASP A 104 21.00 10.19 14.86
C ASP A 104 20.62 10.30 16.35
N PRO A 105 21.42 11.03 17.16
CA PRO A 105 21.25 11.10 18.60
C PRO A 105 20.06 11.99 18.98
N TRP A 106 19.29 11.57 19.99
CA TRP A 106 18.14 12.31 20.50
C TRP A 106 18.13 12.38 22.02
N HIS A 107 17.43 13.37 22.57
CA HIS A 107 17.21 13.53 24.00
C HIS A 107 15.78 14.03 24.25
N GLU A 108 14.95 13.20 24.88
CA GLU A 108 13.53 13.47 25.12
C GLU A 108 13.12 12.89 26.48
N LYS A 109 12.27 13.61 27.23
CA LYS A 109 11.74 13.19 28.55
C LYS A 109 12.80 12.65 29.54
N GLN A 110 13.97 13.30 29.64
CA GLN A 110 15.14 12.89 30.45
C GLN A 110 15.83 11.59 30.02
N LYS A 111 15.39 10.93 28.94
CA LYS A 111 16.10 9.83 28.28
C LYS A 111 16.89 10.35 27.07
N SER A 112 17.88 9.58 26.65
CA SER A 112 18.58 9.77 25.39
C SER A 112 18.87 8.42 24.75
N GLY A 113 18.94 8.42 23.42
CA GLY A 113 19.30 7.27 22.61
C GLY A 113 19.89 7.73 21.28
N LYS A 114 20.06 6.79 20.36
CA LYS A 114 20.60 7.06 19.02
C LYS A 114 19.81 6.20 18.03
N ASN A 115 19.16 6.82 17.05
CA ASN A 115 18.64 6.04 15.93
C ASN A 115 19.83 5.69 15.01
N ILE A 116 19.75 4.57 14.30
CA ILE A 116 20.74 4.16 13.30
C ILE A 116 20.12 4.38 11.93
N VAL A 117 20.76 5.20 11.08
CA VAL A 117 20.23 5.59 9.77
C VAL A 117 21.22 5.19 8.69
N ALA A 118 20.92 4.11 7.98
CA ALA A 118 21.65 3.69 6.78
C ALA A 118 20.92 4.15 5.51
N THR A 119 21.66 4.57 4.48
CA THR A 119 21.11 5.25 3.31
C THR A 119 21.70 4.71 2.01
N VAL A 120 20.81 4.29 1.10
CA VAL A 120 21.11 4.04 -0.32
C VAL A 120 20.59 5.23 -1.14
N PRO A 121 21.47 6.02 -1.79
CA PRO A 121 21.06 7.22 -2.51
C PRO A 121 20.36 6.88 -3.84
N GLY A 122 19.33 7.64 -4.20
CA GLY A 122 18.68 7.51 -5.50
C GLY A 122 19.52 8.05 -6.66
N ILE A 123 19.44 7.43 -7.84
CA ILE A 123 20.36 7.63 -8.98
C ILE A 123 20.38 9.03 -9.61
N HIS A 124 19.42 9.90 -9.31
CA HIS A 124 19.23 11.19 -9.98
C HIS A 124 19.03 12.37 -9.01
N SER A 125 19.97 12.57 -8.08
CA SER A 125 19.89 13.64 -7.05
C SER A 125 18.51 13.66 -6.38
N ALA A 126 18.02 12.46 -6.03
CA ALA A 126 16.61 12.21 -5.80
C ALA A 126 16.06 13.11 -4.70
N THR A 127 15.06 13.93 -5.05
CA THR A 127 14.44 14.85 -4.10
C THR A 127 13.50 14.15 -3.13
N THR A 128 13.12 12.89 -3.38
CA THR A 128 12.23 12.06 -2.56
C THR A 128 13.03 11.07 -1.70
N THR A 129 12.43 10.66 -0.58
CA THR A 129 12.92 9.57 0.27
C THR A 129 11.79 8.60 0.61
N VAL A 130 12.06 7.29 0.59
CA VAL A 130 11.25 6.28 1.27
C VAL A 130 12.02 5.71 2.45
N LEU A 131 11.30 5.27 3.47
CA LEU A 131 11.89 4.80 4.72
C LEU A 131 11.29 3.43 5.08
N ILE A 132 12.14 2.50 5.49
CA ILE A 132 11.73 1.26 6.14
C ILE A 132 12.43 1.17 7.50
N CYS A 133 11.68 0.79 8.53
CA CYS A 133 12.16 0.84 9.90
C CYS A 133 11.63 -0.26 10.81
N ALA A 134 12.30 -0.38 11.94
CA ALA A 134 12.03 -1.27 13.07
C ALA A 134 12.58 -0.58 14.34
N HIS A 135 12.15 -1.01 15.54
CA HIS A 135 12.81 -0.55 16.78
C HIS A 135 13.80 -1.59 17.28
N TYR A 136 14.85 -1.13 17.95
CA TYR A 136 15.91 -2.01 18.48
C TYR A 136 16.10 -1.87 20.00
N ASP A 137 15.18 -1.20 20.70
CA ASP A 137 15.05 -1.28 22.17
C ASP A 137 13.91 -2.22 22.60
N SER A 138 14.06 -2.83 23.77
CA SER A 138 13.07 -3.75 24.38
C SER A 138 12.74 -3.37 25.82
N LEU A 139 11.66 -3.91 26.40
CA LEU A 139 11.46 -3.84 27.85
C LEU A 139 12.59 -4.52 28.65
N ALA A 140 12.85 -4.01 29.86
CA ALA A 140 13.90 -4.49 30.78
C ALA A 140 13.79 -5.97 31.23
N ILE A 141 12.74 -6.68 30.85
CA ILE A 141 12.51 -8.11 31.10
C ILE A 141 12.43 -8.95 29.83
N SER A 142 12.37 -8.33 28.64
CA SER A 142 12.18 -8.99 27.35
C SER A 142 13.49 -9.09 26.58
N PRO A 143 13.92 -10.28 26.15
CA PRO A 143 15.02 -10.43 25.21
C PRO A 143 14.75 -9.82 23.83
N GLY A 144 13.48 -9.50 23.51
CA GLY A 144 13.08 -8.77 22.31
C GLY A 144 13.29 -9.52 21.00
N ALA A 145 13.13 -10.84 20.99
CA ALA A 145 13.36 -11.64 19.79
C ALA A 145 12.28 -11.40 18.71
N GLU A 146 11.01 -11.34 19.10
CA GLU A 146 9.93 -11.00 18.18
C GLU A 146 9.65 -9.49 18.14
N ASP A 147 9.86 -8.83 19.28
CA ASP A 147 9.46 -7.47 19.60
C ASP A 147 10.69 -6.64 20.05
N ASP A 148 11.48 -6.07 19.12
CA ASP A 148 11.32 -6.14 17.66
C ASP A 148 12.60 -6.60 16.92
N GLY A 149 13.30 -7.58 17.50
CA GLY A 149 14.37 -8.31 16.81
C GLY A 149 13.92 -8.88 15.45
N SER A 150 12.62 -9.16 15.27
CA SER A 150 12.03 -9.62 14.02
C SER A 150 12.00 -8.54 12.93
N GLY A 151 11.55 -7.32 13.25
CA GLY A 151 11.61 -6.16 12.37
C GLY A 151 13.06 -5.78 12.05
N VAL A 152 13.94 -5.71 13.06
CA VAL A 152 15.37 -5.37 12.89
C VAL A 152 16.06 -6.34 11.93
N ALA A 153 15.88 -7.66 12.13
CA ALA A 153 16.45 -8.68 11.26
C ALA A 153 15.97 -8.56 9.81
N ALA A 154 14.69 -8.21 9.60
CA ALA A 154 14.14 -7.96 8.27
C ALA A 154 14.72 -6.67 7.65
N VAL A 155 14.85 -5.57 8.39
CA VAL A 155 15.46 -4.32 7.90
C VAL A 155 16.92 -4.55 7.47
N LEU A 156 17.71 -5.29 8.25
CA LEU A 156 19.10 -5.65 7.89
C LEU A 156 19.14 -6.50 6.60
N MET A 157 18.30 -7.53 6.51
CA MET A 157 18.21 -8.39 5.31
C MET A 157 17.78 -7.60 4.06
N ILE A 158 16.83 -6.69 4.21
CA ILE A 158 16.34 -5.85 3.11
C ILE A 158 17.41 -4.86 2.65
N ALA A 159 18.17 -4.26 3.58
CA ALA A 159 19.28 -3.38 3.25
C ALA A 159 20.40 -4.11 2.47
N ASP A 160 20.80 -5.30 2.95
CA ASP A 160 21.81 -6.18 2.33
C ASP A 160 21.47 -6.57 0.88
N ILE A 161 20.19 -6.79 0.61
CA ILE A 161 19.72 -7.07 -0.75
C ILE A 161 19.64 -5.77 -1.57
N MET A 162 19.00 -4.73 -1.04
CA MET A 162 18.69 -3.52 -1.81
C MET A 162 19.93 -2.71 -2.18
N HIS A 163 20.98 -2.65 -1.36
CA HIS A 163 22.16 -1.84 -1.70
C HIS A 163 22.90 -2.29 -2.98
N GLN A 164 22.63 -3.51 -3.44
CA GLN A 164 23.16 -4.05 -4.69
C GLN A 164 22.45 -3.49 -5.94
N TYR A 165 21.33 -2.79 -5.75
CA TYR A 165 20.45 -2.28 -6.82
C TYR A 165 20.37 -0.76 -6.82
N SER A 166 19.90 -0.22 -7.95
CA SER A 166 19.73 1.22 -8.18
C SER A 166 18.26 1.62 -8.10
N PHE A 167 17.95 2.63 -7.28
CA PHE A 167 16.59 3.15 -7.11
C PHE A 167 16.44 4.59 -7.59
N ASN A 168 15.23 4.97 -7.99
CA ASN A 168 14.90 6.34 -8.39
C ASN A 168 14.77 7.28 -7.19
N THR A 169 14.26 6.77 -6.07
CA THR A 169 14.09 7.47 -4.79
C THR A 169 15.16 7.03 -3.79
N THR A 170 15.62 7.92 -2.91
CA THR A 170 16.55 7.57 -1.83
C THR A 170 15.87 6.64 -0.83
N VAL A 171 16.55 5.56 -0.44
CA VAL A 171 16.03 4.59 0.54
C VAL A 171 16.79 4.76 1.85
N LYS A 172 16.08 5.02 2.95
CA LYS A 172 16.62 5.02 4.31
C LYS A 172 16.15 3.76 5.04
N PHE A 173 17.11 3.01 5.59
CA PHE A 173 16.90 1.90 6.51
C PHE A 173 17.18 2.45 7.91
N VAL A 174 16.16 2.46 8.79
CA VAL A 174 16.28 3.13 10.09
C VAL A 174 15.92 2.19 11.23
N LEU A 175 16.80 2.08 12.21
CA LEU A 175 16.54 1.37 13.46
C LEU A 175 16.36 2.41 14.56
N PHE A 176 15.17 2.47 15.15
CA PHE A 176 14.81 3.44 16.18
C PHE A 176 15.09 2.91 17.59
N SER A 177 15.45 3.80 18.50
CA SER A 177 15.55 3.51 19.93
C SER A 177 14.54 4.36 20.70
N GLY A 178 13.97 3.82 21.77
CA GLY A 178 13.01 4.50 22.63
C GLY A 178 11.57 4.39 22.16
N GLU A 179 11.26 3.39 21.32
CA GLU A 179 9.89 3.06 20.92
C GLU A 179 9.07 2.77 22.18
N GLU A 180 9.56 1.82 22.98
CA GLU A 180 9.00 1.25 24.22
C GLU A 180 8.79 2.27 25.36
N GLN A 181 9.04 3.56 25.12
CA GLN A 181 8.74 4.68 26.03
C GLN A 181 7.91 5.79 25.37
N GLY A 182 7.17 5.42 24.33
CA GLY A 182 6.26 6.27 23.58
C GLY A 182 6.95 6.96 22.41
N LEU A 183 7.59 6.18 21.54
CA LEU A 183 8.09 6.57 20.22
C LEU A 183 9.17 7.67 20.28
N LEU A 184 10.06 7.67 21.27
CA LEU A 184 10.96 8.81 21.53
C LEU A 184 11.94 9.06 20.37
N GLY A 185 12.60 8.01 19.87
CA GLY A 185 13.55 8.12 18.76
C GLY A 185 12.90 8.51 17.44
N SER A 186 11.80 7.84 17.06
CA SER A 186 11.09 8.12 15.81
C SER A 186 10.36 9.47 15.84
N ARG A 187 9.78 9.90 16.97
CA ARG A 187 9.22 11.26 17.11
C ARG A 187 10.30 12.33 16.98
N SER A 188 11.47 12.14 17.59
CA SER A 188 12.59 13.07 17.44
C SER A 188 13.04 13.16 15.98
N TYR A 189 13.22 12.01 15.31
CA TYR A 189 13.59 11.94 13.90
C TYR A 189 12.55 12.59 12.99
N ALA A 190 11.27 12.22 13.12
CA ALA A 190 10.19 12.71 12.26
C ALA A 190 9.95 14.22 12.43
N LYS A 191 10.03 14.74 13.66
CA LYS A 191 9.96 16.17 13.96
C LYS A 191 11.14 16.95 13.36
N ASN A 192 12.35 16.38 13.41
CA ASN A 192 13.53 16.96 12.75
C ASN A 192 13.35 16.97 11.23
N ALA A 193 12.95 15.84 10.63
CA ALA A 193 12.64 15.72 9.21
C ALA A 193 11.58 16.75 8.74
N SER A 194 10.50 16.92 9.51
CA SER A 194 9.48 17.95 9.25
C SER A 194 10.07 19.36 9.31
N THR A 195 10.89 19.65 10.33
CA THR A 195 11.57 20.95 10.50
C THR A 195 12.56 21.26 9.37
N THR A 196 13.26 20.25 8.85
CA THR A 196 14.20 20.39 7.72
C THR A 196 13.52 20.32 6.34
N ASN A 197 12.21 20.04 6.30
CA ASN A 197 11.44 19.76 5.08
C ASN A 197 12.00 18.56 4.28
N ASP A 198 12.46 17.51 4.97
CA ASP A 198 12.80 16.22 4.36
C ASP A 198 11.56 15.68 3.62
N ASN A 199 11.69 15.44 2.30
CA ASN A 199 10.60 14.99 1.45
C ASN A 199 10.45 13.45 1.50
N ILE A 200 9.98 12.97 2.65
CA ILE A 200 9.68 11.56 2.90
C ILE A 200 8.30 11.25 2.32
N ILE A 201 8.23 10.42 1.27
CA ILE A 201 6.97 10.12 0.58
C ILE A 201 6.21 8.94 1.19
N GLY A 202 6.87 8.11 2.00
CA GLY A 202 6.26 6.95 2.65
C GLY A 202 7.22 6.25 3.63
N VAL A 203 6.68 5.81 4.76
CA VAL A 203 7.37 5.08 5.84
C VAL A 203 6.68 3.74 6.06
N LEU A 204 7.44 2.64 5.97
CA LEU A 204 6.99 1.30 6.32
C LEU A 204 7.68 0.85 7.61
N ALA A 205 6.96 0.82 8.72
CA ALA A 205 7.44 0.13 9.93
C ALA A 205 7.22 -1.38 9.79
N LEU A 206 8.18 -2.15 10.27
CA LEU A 206 8.08 -3.58 10.54
C LEU A 206 8.14 -3.71 12.04
N ASP A 207 7.14 -4.32 12.64
CA ASP A 207 6.98 -4.34 14.09
C ASP A 207 6.20 -5.60 14.46
N LYS A 208 6.79 -6.50 15.27
CA LYS A 208 6.16 -7.78 15.66
C LYS A 208 5.73 -8.60 14.43
N ILE A 209 6.69 -8.94 13.58
CA ILE A 209 6.45 -9.65 12.31
C ILE A 209 6.86 -11.14 12.32
N GLY A 210 7.18 -11.70 13.48
CA GLY A 210 7.85 -13.00 13.60
C GLY A 210 6.99 -14.18 14.04
N TYR A 211 5.81 -13.95 14.61
CA TYR A 211 5.02 -15.01 15.28
C TYR A 211 3.74 -15.43 14.54
N ALA A 212 3.57 -16.74 14.31
CA ALA A 212 2.37 -17.36 13.76
C ALA A 212 2.28 -18.85 14.15
N VAL A 213 1.11 -19.32 14.61
CA VAL A 213 0.91 -20.70 15.12
C VAL A 213 0.20 -21.58 14.09
N THR A 214 -0.87 -21.08 13.50
CA THR A 214 -1.71 -21.79 12.53
C THR A 214 -1.31 -21.46 11.08
N SER A 215 -1.73 -22.32 10.14
CA SER A 215 -1.56 -22.05 8.71
C SER A 215 -2.34 -20.82 8.21
N GLU A 216 -3.40 -20.40 8.89
CA GLU A 216 -4.17 -19.19 8.53
C GLU A 216 -3.39 -17.92 8.92
N GLU A 217 -2.88 -17.87 10.16
CA GLU A 217 -1.99 -16.81 10.63
C GLU A 217 -0.70 -16.78 9.80
N GLY A 218 -0.08 -17.93 9.56
CA GLY A 218 1.15 -18.08 8.77
C GLY A 218 0.98 -17.77 7.27
N ASN A 219 -0.24 -17.48 6.80
CA ASN A 219 -0.58 -17.05 5.45
C ASN A 219 -1.26 -15.68 5.42
N SER A 220 -1.28 -14.93 6.53
CA SER A 220 -1.89 -13.60 6.60
C SER A 220 -1.01 -12.60 7.35
N LEU A 221 -1.08 -11.32 6.96
CA LEU A 221 -0.34 -10.24 7.59
C LEU A 221 -1.26 -9.03 7.76
N ARG A 222 -1.18 -8.34 8.89
CA ARG A 222 -1.87 -7.08 9.10
C ARG A 222 -1.01 -5.95 8.54
N HIS A 223 -1.62 -5.14 7.69
CA HIS A 223 -1.04 -3.89 7.20
C HIS A 223 -1.95 -2.76 7.65
N HIS A 224 -1.52 -2.09 8.71
CA HIS A 224 -2.21 -1.00 9.36
C HIS A 224 -1.85 0.31 8.63
N ALA A 225 -2.87 1.10 8.29
CA ALA A 225 -2.70 2.36 7.56
C ALA A 225 -3.98 3.22 7.58
N ASN A 226 -3.83 4.50 7.90
CA ASN A 226 -4.91 5.47 7.73
C ASN A 226 -5.33 5.66 6.25
N PRO A 227 -6.42 6.40 5.97
CA PRO A 227 -6.88 6.63 4.61
C PRO A 227 -5.87 7.34 3.69
N ALA A 228 -4.99 8.19 4.22
CA ALA A 228 -3.97 8.89 3.42
C ALA A 228 -2.83 7.94 3.00
N SER A 229 -2.41 7.03 3.89
CA SER A 229 -1.39 6.00 3.63
C SER A 229 -1.90 4.76 2.89
N ALA A 230 -3.20 4.67 2.57
CA ALA A 230 -3.83 3.47 1.99
C ALA A 230 -3.20 2.98 0.67
N TRP A 231 -2.45 3.83 -0.04
CA TRP A 231 -1.71 3.46 -1.24
C TRP A 231 -0.56 2.49 -0.97
N MET A 232 0.07 2.55 0.21
CA MET A 232 1.13 1.63 0.64
C MET A 232 0.55 0.20 0.75
N VAL A 233 -0.67 0.09 1.28
CA VAL A 233 -1.40 -1.19 1.36
C VAL A 233 -1.77 -1.74 -0.02
N ASN A 234 -2.06 -0.87 -0.97
CA ASN A 234 -2.30 -1.27 -2.35
C ASN A 234 -1.01 -1.80 -3.02
N ILE A 235 0.16 -1.21 -2.72
CA ILE A 235 1.46 -1.75 -3.16
C ILE A 235 1.68 -3.15 -2.58
N SER A 236 1.60 -3.31 -1.25
CA SER A 236 1.79 -4.62 -0.59
C SER A 236 0.86 -5.69 -1.16
N ARG A 237 -0.41 -5.35 -1.38
CA ARG A 237 -1.39 -6.25 -2.03
C ARG A 237 -1.01 -6.60 -3.46
N SER A 238 -0.59 -5.62 -4.27
CA SER A 238 -0.17 -5.87 -5.66
C SER A 238 1.09 -6.72 -5.73
N VAL A 239 2.04 -6.54 -4.81
CA VAL A 239 3.24 -7.38 -4.64
C VAL A 239 2.83 -8.81 -4.26
N ALA A 240 2.05 -8.99 -3.19
CA ALA A 240 1.57 -10.31 -2.74
C ALA A 240 0.76 -11.07 -3.81
N CYS A 241 -0.14 -10.38 -4.53
CA CYS A 241 -0.91 -10.99 -5.61
C CYS A 241 -0.09 -11.30 -6.87
N ARG A 242 1.02 -10.60 -7.11
CA ARG A 242 1.91 -10.84 -8.26
C ARG A 242 2.83 -12.03 -8.03
N TYR A 243 3.30 -12.21 -6.80
CA TYR A 243 4.30 -13.20 -6.42
C TYR A 243 3.76 -14.17 -5.35
N PRO A 244 2.64 -14.89 -5.63
CA PRO A 244 1.98 -15.72 -4.64
C PRO A 244 2.79 -16.96 -4.24
N ASN A 245 3.72 -17.42 -5.10
CA ASN A 245 4.56 -18.59 -4.83
C ASN A 245 5.77 -18.22 -3.95
N GLU A 246 6.26 -16.99 -4.11
CA GLU A 246 7.44 -16.46 -3.43
C GLU A 246 7.09 -15.91 -2.03
N ILE A 247 5.89 -15.33 -1.91
CA ILE A 247 5.42 -14.64 -0.69
C ILE A 247 4.34 -15.45 0.05
N GLY A 248 3.28 -15.90 -0.63
CA GLY A 248 2.23 -16.71 0.00
C GLY A 248 1.51 -16.06 1.19
N LEU A 249 1.32 -14.74 1.18
CA LEU A 249 0.60 -13.98 2.23
C LEU A 249 -0.64 -13.26 1.68
N TYR A 250 -1.70 -13.21 2.48
CA TYR A 250 -2.85 -12.34 2.29
C TYR A 250 -2.74 -11.08 3.16
N VAL A 251 -2.79 -9.90 2.54
CA VAL A 251 -2.61 -8.61 3.23
C VAL A 251 -3.95 -8.07 3.73
N LEU A 252 -4.17 -8.21 5.03
CA LEU A 252 -5.31 -7.66 5.77
C LEU A 252 -5.09 -6.15 5.98
N ARG A 253 -5.94 -5.31 5.41
CA ARG A 253 -5.89 -3.87 5.66
C ARG A 253 -6.61 -3.57 6.96
N LEU A 254 -5.94 -2.95 7.91
CA LEU A 254 -6.52 -2.43 9.14
C LEU A 254 -6.35 -0.89 9.22
N PRO A 255 -7.07 -0.20 10.14
CA PRO A 255 -6.77 1.18 10.50
C PRO A 255 -5.33 1.34 10.98
N GLU A 256 -4.85 2.58 11.08
CA GLU A 256 -3.55 2.92 11.68
C GLU A 256 -3.42 2.35 13.10
N ASP A 257 -2.24 1.82 13.43
CA ASP A 257 -1.91 1.35 14.78
C ASP A 257 -1.29 2.50 15.60
N PRO A 258 -1.83 2.86 16.77
CA PRO A 258 -1.27 3.94 17.58
C PRO A 258 0.00 3.55 18.37
N GLU A 259 0.45 2.29 18.29
CA GLU A 259 1.50 1.72 19.15
C GLU A 259 2.82 1.41 18.39
N SER A 260 3.12 2.08 17.27
CA SER A 260 4.32 1.81 16.46
C SER A 260 4.91 3.04 15.76
N ASP A 261 6.21 2.99 15.43
CA ASP A 261 7.04 4.12 14.95
C ASP A 261 6.51 4.88 13.72
N HIS A 262 5.72 4.24 12.87
CA HIS A 262 5.12 4.89 11.71
C HIS A 262 4.18 6.06 12.10
N LEU A 263 3.54 5.99 13.28
CA LEU A 263 2.68 7.05 13.83
C LEU A 263 3.44 8.37 13.95
N SER A 264 4.70 8.33 14.40
CA SER A 264 5.58 9.49 14.55
C SER A 264 5.69 10.31 13.25
N PHE A 265 5.59 9.66 12.10
CA PHE A 265 5.62 10.31 10.78
C PHE A 265 4.24 10.80 10.35
N VAL A 266 3.17 10.06 10.66
CA VAL A 266 1.79 10.51 10.41
C VAL A 266 1.46 11.76 11.22
N GLU A 267 1.90 11.84 12.49
CA GLU A 267 1.76 13.02 13.35
C GLU A 267 2.41 14.28 12.73
N GLN A 268 3.40 14.11 11.84
CA GLN A 268 4.07 15.20 11.11
C GLN A 268 3.51 15.43 9.69
N GLY A 269 2.49 14.68 9.27
CA GLY A 269 1.84 14.83 7.96
C GLY A 269 2.43 13.98 6.82
N TYR A 270 3.37 13.08 7.12
CA TYR A 270 3.89 12.11 6.15
C TYR A 270 2.97 10.89 6.02
N ALA A 271 3.13 10.11 4.95
CA ALA A 271 2.48 8.80 4.85
C ALA A 271 3.27 7.76 5.66
N GLY A 272 2.64 7.17 6.68
CA GLY A 272 3.17 6.04 7.45
C GLY A 272 2.23 4.85 7.45
N SER A 273 2.78 3.64 7.52
CA SER A 273 2.06 2.38 7.69
C SER A 273 2.98 1.32 8.29
N ASP A 274 2.41 0.28 8.87
CA ASP A 274 3.14 -0.76 9.59
C ASP A 274 2.68 -2.18 9.21
N PHE A 275 3.63 -3.10 9.26
CA PHE A 275 3.39 -4.54 9.16
C PHE A 275 3.43 -5.14 10.55
N VAL A 276 2.35 -5.83 10.93
CA VAL A 276 2.22 -6.57 12.20
C VAL A 276 1.69 -7.96 11.89
N ARG A 277 2.17 -8.98 12.61
CA ARG A 277 1.66 -10.34 12.53
C ARG A 277 0.14 -10.42 12.71
N ASN A 278 -0.50 -11.43 12.12
CA ASN A 278 -1.93 -11.64 12.37
C ASN A 278 -2.22 -12.40 13.68
N ALA A 279 -1.29 -13.21 14.17
CA ALA A 279 -1.43 -13.96 15.42
C ALA A 279 -1.24 -13.09 16.67
N THR A 280 -1.88 -13.47 17.77
CA THR A 280 -1.57 -12.91 19.09
C THR A 280 -0.40 -13.69 19.69
N ASN A 281 0.75 -13.05 19.88
CA ASN A 281 1.89 -13.63 20.61
C ASN A 281 1.64 -13.54 22.14
N PRO A 282 1.54 -14.66 22.88
CA PRO A 282 1.36 -14.64 24.33
C PRO A 282 2.65 -14.30 25.10
N PHE A 283 3.80 -14.22 24.41
CA PHE A 283 5.11 -13.95 24.98
C PHE A 283 5.54 -12.48 24.88
N TYR A 284 4.76 -11.65 24.15
CA TYR A 284 4.95 -10.20 24.04
C TYR A 284 5.17 -9.54 25.41
N HIS A 285 6.21 -8.70 25.53
CA HIS A 285 6.62 -8.04 26.77
C HIS A 285 6.93 -9.01 27.95
N THR A 286 7.38 -10.23 27.68
CA THR A 286 7.82 -11.20 28.71
C THR A 286 9.24 -11.71 28.49
N SER A 287 9.80 -12.40 29.48
CA SER A 287 11.09 -13.10 29.35
C SER A 287 11.08 -14.26 28.35
N GLU A 288 9.90 -14.68 27.89
CA GLU A 288 9.70 -15.76 26.93
C GLU A 288 9.59 -15.23 25.48
N ASP A 289 9.81 -13.93 25.24
CA ASP A 289 9.97 -13.41 23.87
C ASP A 289 11.34 -13.81 23.30
N ILE A 290 11.41 -15.08 22.88
CA ILE A 290 12.62 -15.76 22.40
C ILE A 290 12.40 -16.38 21.02
N ALA A 291 13.50 -16.49 20.27
CA ALA A 291 13.56 -17.04 18.92
C ALA A 291 12.89 -18.43 18.80
N ASP A 292 12.97 -19.26 19.82
CA ASP A 292 12.40 -20.62 19.82
C ASP A 292 10.86 -20.62 19.72
N HIS A 293 10.20 -19.51 20.08
CA HIS A 293 8.76 -19.34 19.94
C HIS A 293 8.33 -18.72 18.59
N MET A 294 9.28 -18.29 17.76
CA MET A 294 8.99 -17.60 16.49
C MET A 294 8.84 -18.54 15.29
N ASN A 295 8.14 -18.07 14.27
CA ASN A 295 7.93 -18.78 13.01
C ASN A 295 8.80 -18.17 11.90
N PHE A 296 10.03 -18.65 11.76
CA PHE A 296 11.00 -18.09 10.80
C PHE A 296 10.61 -18.23 9.33
N SER A 297 9.86 -19.27 8.97
CA SER A 297 9.29 -19.38 7.62
C SER A 297 8.19 -18.35 7.37
N TYR A 298 7.41 -17.97 8.38
CA TYR A 298 6.51 -16.81 8.31
C TYR A 298 7.28 -15.50 8.21
N LEU A 299 8.27 -15.25 9.09
CA LEU A 299 9.13 -14.07 9.04
C LEU A 299 9.79 -13.90 7.65
N THR A 300 10.23 -15.00 7.03
CA THR A 300 10.79 -15.01 5.68
C THR A 300 9.78 -14.54 4.62
N LYS A 301 8.51 -14.95 4.71
CA LYS A 301 7.45 -14.45 3.82
C LYS A 301 7.20 -12.95 4.04
N VAL A 302 7.15 -12.50 5.30
CA VAL A 302 6.91 -11.09 5.63
C VAL A 302 8.08 -10.22 5.16
N CYS A 303 9.32 -10.67 5.36
CA CYS A 303 10.52 -10.01 4.85
C CYS A 303 10.50 -9.88 3.31
N LYS A 304 10.07 -10.91 2.57
CA LYS A 304 9.89 -10.82 1.10
C LYS A 304 8.82 -9.82 0.71
N LEU A 305 7.68 -9.80 1.42
CA LEU A 305 6.63 -8.83 1.16
C LEU A 305 7.09 -7.39 1.45
N ALA A 306 7.81 -7.18 2.55
CA ALA A 306 8.37 -5.89 2.94
C ALA A 306 9.40 -5.40 1.91
N LEU A 307 10.36 -6.27 1.54
CA LEU A 307 11.33 -6.04 0.47
C LEU A 307 10.65 -5.60 -0.83
N GLY A 308 9.68 -6.37 -1.31
CA GLY A 308 8.97 -6.05 -2.55
C GLY A 308 8.13 -4.79 -2.46
N THR A 309 7.59 -4.47 -1.28
CA THR A 309 6.84 -3.24 -1.02
C THR A 309 7.76 -2.02 -1.05
N ILE A 310 8.83 -2.00 -0.26
CA ILE A 310 9.73 -0.84 -0.18
C ILE A 310 10.53 -0.65 -1.48
N ALA A 311 10.94 -1.72 -2.17
CA ALA A 311 11.59 -1.62 -3.47
C ALA A 311 10.63 -1.08 -4.54
N SER A 312 9.35 -1.50 -4.52
CA SER A 312 8.32 -0.91 -5.39
C SER A 312 8.09 0.57 -5.07
N MET A 313 8.11 0.97 -3.79
CA MET A 313 8.03 2.38 -3.39
C MET A 313 9.28 3.19 -3.82
N ALA A 314 10.47 2.59 -3.76
CA ALA A 314 11.74 3.22 -4.10
C ALA A 314 11.92 3.42 -5.63
N CYS A 315 11.33 2.54 -6.44
CA CYS A 315 11.31 2.68 -7.90
C CYS A 315 10.20 3.60 -8.44
N LEU A 316 9.28 4.12 -7.61
CA LEU A 316 8.39 5.20 -8.01
C LEU A 316 9.19 6.48 -8.30
N TYR A 317 9.47 6.72 -9.59
CA TYR A 317 9.63 8.09 -10.08
C TYR A 317 8.24 8.75 -10.13
N PRO A 318 8.10 10.09 -10.10
CA PRO A 318 6.83 10.70 -9.74
C PRO A 318 5.81 10.50 -10.86
N LYS A 319 4.76 9.75 -10.51
CA LYS A 319 3.40 9.77 -11.08
C LYS A 319 3.22 10.97 -12.01
N LEU A 320 2.80 10.75 -13.26
CA LEU A 320 2.37 11.86 -14.10
C LEU A 320 1.22 12.58 -13.41
N ARG A 321 1.44 13.83 -13.00
CA ARG A 321 0.40 14.64 -12.35
C ARG A 321 -0.46 15.29 -13.42
N ASN A 322 -1.62 15.79 -13.00
CA ASN A 322 -2.59 16.43 -13.90
C ASN A 322 -2.03 17.61 -14.71
N HIS A 323 -0.97 18.26 -14.23
CA HIS A 323 -0.29 19.35 -14.92
C HIS A 323 0.94 18.91 -15.73
N ASP A 324 1.42 17.67 -15.58
CA ASP A 324 2.52 17.13 -16.36
C ASP A 324 2.04 16.64 -17.75
N LEU A 325 0.73 16.39 -17.91
CA LEU A 325 0.09 16.01 -19.17
C LEU A 325 -0.92 17.05 -19.69
N LYS A 326 -1.00 17.18 -21.01
CA LYS A 326 -1.91 18.09 -21.71
C LYS A 326 -2.74 17.35 -22.76
N ILE A 327 -4.06 17.56 -22.74
CA ILE A 327 -4.98 17.03 -23.75
C ILE A 327 -5.22 18.08 -24.84
N MET A 328 -4.89 17.75 -26.08
CA MET A 328 -5.18 18.55 -27.27
C MET A 328 -6.16 17.81 -28.19
N MET A 329 -7.02 18.55 -28.88
CA MET A 329 -8.04 17.99 -29.76
C MET A 329 -7.97 18.67 -31.12
N GLN A 330 -7.86 17.91 -32.21
CA GLN A 330 -7.83 18.45 -33.57
C GLN A 330 -8.84 17.72 -34.48
N GLY A 331 -9.30 18.44 -35.51
CA GLY A 331 -10.39 18.03 -36.40
C GLY A 331 -11.63 18.89 -36.17
N SER A 332 -11.97 19.72 -37.14
CA SER A 332 -13.11 20.67 -37.05
C SER A 332 -14.35 20.22 -37.82
N ARG A 333 -14.24 19.23 -38.71
CA ARG A 333 -15.32 18.76 -39.58
C ARG A 333 -15.45 17.24 -39.53
N LEU A 334 -16.44 16.77 -38.78
CA LEU A 334 -16.88 15.39 -38.83
C LEU A 334 -17.83 15.23 -40.02
N SER A 335 -17.28 14.87 -41.18
CA SER A 335 -18.02 14.52 -42.39
C SER A 335 -17.37 13.31 -43.08
N ASN A 336 -18.23 12.38 -43.49
CA ASN A 336 -17.95 10.95 -43.69
C ASN A 336 -16.59 10.58 -44.36
N PRO A 337 -15.70 9.80 -43.71
CA PRO A 337 -15.76 9.34 -42.32
C PRO A 337 -15.48 10.47 -41.32
N ALA A 338 -16.23 10.49 -40.22
CA ALA A 338 -16.09 11.49 -39.17
C ALA A 338 -14.89 11.20 -38.26
N GLN A 339 -13.75 11.85 -38.52
CA GLN A 339 -12.52 11.68 -37.75
C GLN A 339 -12.18 12.92 -36.91
N PHE A 340 -11.79 12.70 -35.65
CA PHE A 340 -11.04 13.67 -34.85
C PHE A 340 -9.95 12.95 -34.05
N SER A 341 -8.90 13.69 -33.69
CA SER A 341 -7.74 13.16 -32.98
C SER A 341 -7.60 13.79 -31.60
N VAL A 342 -7.34 12.95 -30.61
CA VAL A 342 -7.05 13.32 -29.22
C VAL A 342 -5.57 13.08 -28.97
N PHE A 343 -4.80 14.14 -28.80
CA PHE A 343 -3.39 14.04 -28.46
C PHE A 343 -3.20 14.23 -26.96
N VAL A 344 -2.32 13.42 -26.39
CA VAL A 344 -1.86 13.55 -25.00
C VAL A 344 -0.36 13.82 -25.07
N GLU A 345 0.07 14.93 -24.48
CA GLU A 345 1.44 15.43 -24.51
C GLU A 345 1.98 15.49 -23.08
N ASN A 346 3.16 14.89 -22.83
CA ASN A 346 3.90 15.11 -21.58
C ASN A 346 4.75 16.37 -21.74
N ILE A 347 4.44 17.41 -20.96
CA ILE A 347 5.06 18.73 -21.10
C ILE A 347 6.30 18.92 -20.21
N ASN A 348 6.53 18.04 -19.23
CA ASN A 348 7.58 18.20 -18.20
C ASN A 348 8.73 17.17 -18.29
N GLY A 349 8.80 16.40 -19.39
CA GLY A 349 10.07 15.87 -19.91
C GLY A 349 10.70 14.66 -19.21
N ALA A 350 10.11 14.10 -18.16
CA ALA A 350 10.53 12.81 -17.60
C ALA A 350 10.00 11.64 -18.45
N ALA A 351 10.87 10.65 -18.73
CA ALA A 351 10.50 9.44 -19.44
C ALA A 351 9.70 8.50 -18.53
N ASP A 352 8.40 8.40 -18.74
CA ASP A 352 7.49 7.54 -17.97
C ASP A 352 6.59 6.71 -18.90
N THR A 353 6.32 5.45 -18.58
CA THR A 353 5.34 4.61 -19.30
C THR A 353 3.93 4.93 -18.84
N ALA A 354 3.43 6.11 -19.20
CA ALA A 354 2.13 6.64 -18.83
C ALA A 354 0.99 5.62 -19.00
N ASN A 355 0.60 4.94 -17.92
CA ASN A 355 -0.26 3.76 -17.97
C ASN A 355 -1.74 4.17 -18.06
N VAL A 356 -2.12 4.93 -19.09
CA VAL A 356 -3.39 5.66 -19.13
C VAL A 356 -4.57 4.89 -19.72
N THR A 357 -5.76 5.24 -19.22
CA THR A 357 -7.05 5.05 -19.87
C THR A 357 -7.45 6.38 -20.52
N ILE A 358 -7.85 6.34 -21.80
CA ILE A 358 -8.47 7.49 -22.47
C ILE A 358 -9.94 7.15 -22.71
N THR A 359 -10.84 7.87 -22.07
CA THR A 359 -12.28 7.78 -22.28
C THR A 359 -12.75 8.99 -23.06
N VAL A 360 -13.41 8.79 -24.20
CA VAL A 360 -13.94 9.88 -25.02
C VAL A 360 -15.45 9.73 -25.16
N THR A 361 -16.20 10.70 -24.65
CA THR A 361 -17.67 10.68 -24.57
C THR A 361 -18.28 11.87 -25.31
N MET A 362 -19.12 11.60 -26.31
CA MET A 362 -19.95 12.59 -26.98
C MET A 362 -21.40 12.49 -26.47
N LYS A 363 -21.88 13.52 -25.75
CA LYS A 363 -23.23 13.56 -25.15
C LYS A 363 -24.08 14.65 -25.78
N HIS A 364 -25.25 14.30 -26.29
CA HIS A 364 -26.22 15.28 -26.79
C HIS A 364 -26.79 16.09 -25.62
N LEU A 365 -26.80 17.43 -25.71
CA LEU A 365 -27.19 18.27 -24.56
C LEU A 365 -28.70 18.20 -24.25
N LEU A 366 -29.54 18.13 -25.28
CA LEU A 366 -31.01 18.17 -25.15
C LEU A 366 -31.69 16.79 -25.21
N ARG A 367 -30.91 15.69 -25.17
CA ARG A 367 -31.43 14.30 -25.30
C ARG A 367 -30.60 13.38 -24.41
N ARG A 368 -31.19 12.31 -23.87
CA ARG A 368 -30.48 11.34 -23.00
C ARG A 368 -29.45 10.44 -23.72
N GLY A 369 -29.14 10.71 -24.98
CA GLY A 369 -28.25 9.89 -25.81
C GLY A 369 -26.79 10.35 -25.77
N TYR A 370 -25.88 9.37 -25.75
CA TYR A 370 -24.43 9.57 -25.88
C TYR A 370 -23.79 8.44 -26.70
N VAL A 371 -22.57 8.69 -27.16
CA VAL A 371 -21.61 7.73 -27.74
C VAL A 371 -20.34 7.81 -26.90
N GLN A 372 -19.70 6.68 -26.63
CA GLN A 372 -18.49 6.58 -25.82
C GLN A 372 -17.52 5.60 -26.48
N THR A 373 -16.23 5.95 -26.51
CA THR A 373 -15.15 5.01 -26.79
C THR A 373 -14.12 5.07 -25.66
N ILE A 374 -13.46 3.95 -25.38
CA ILE A 374 -12.49 3.80 -24.29
C ILE A 374 -11.27 3.07 -24.83
N LYS A 375 -10.10 3.70 -24.73
CA LYS A 375 -8.81 3.03 -24.96
C LYS A 375 -8.14 2.75 -23.61
N GLN A 376 -7.67 1.52 -23.43
CA GLN A 376 -7.13 1.01 -22.18
C GLN A 376 -5.68 0.55 -22.39
N GLY A 377 -4.80 0.81 -21.42
CA GLY A 377 -3.45 0.22 -21.38
C GLY A 377 -2.53 0.73 -22.49
N ILE A 378 -2.40 2.05 -22.62
CA ILE A 378 -1.47 2.66 -23.58
C ILE A 378 -0.06 2.63 -22.97
N THR A 379 0.65 1.51 -23.07
CA THR A 379 1.99 1.29 -22.48
C THR A 379 3.13 1.96 -23.26
N THR A 380 2.88 3.09 -23.93
CA THR A 380 3.86 3.73 -24.83
C THR A 380 4.76 4.69 -24.04
N PRO A 381 6.09 4.53 -23.99
CA PRO A 381 6.97 5.37 -23.17
C PRO A 381 6.90 6.87 -23.55
N CYS A 382 6.72 7.74 -22.56
CA CYS A 382 6.66 9.19 -22.67
C CYS A 382 8.05 9.87 -22.59
N ASN A 383 9.06 9.32 -23.27
CA ASN A 383 10.32 10.03 -23.56
C ASN A 383 10.25 10.91 -24.84
N TRP A 384 9.69 12.14 -24.74
CA TRP A 384 9.26 12.96 -25.90
C TRP A 384 9.85 14.37 -25.89
N SER A 385 11.15 14.50 -26.12
CA SER A 385 11.76 15.79 -26.44
C SER A 385 11.33 16.27 -27.83
N VAL A 386 10.66 17.43 -27.88
CA VAL A 386 10.25 18.18 -29.09
C VAL A 386 9.53 17.32 -30.15
N THR A 387 8.20 17.28 -30.06
CA THR A 387 7.29 16.81 -31.12
C THR A 387 7.60 15.43 -31.71
N LYS A 388 7.17 14.38 -31.00
CA LYS A 388 6.46 13.30 -31.68
C LYS A 388 4.98 13.35 -31.29
N GLU A 389 4.18 12.52 -31.96
CA GLU A 389 2.73 12.63 -31.95
C GLU A 389 2.13 11.25 -31.63
N ILE A 390 1.29 11.11 -30.59
CA ILE A 390 0.44 9.92 -30.44
C ILE A 390 -0.69 10.07 -31.46
N LYS A 391 -0.32 9.91 -32.74
CA LYS A 391 -1.22 9.92 -33.90
C LYS A 391 -2.03 8.62 -33.90
N GLN A 392 -3.06 8.62 -33.07
CA GLN A 392 -4.17 7.70 -33.21
C GLN A 392 -5.37 8.51 -33.69
N SER A 393 -5.87 8.16 -34.87
CA SER A 393 -7.15 8.65 -35.35
C SER A 393 -8.21 7.71 -34.80
N TRP A 394 -9.16 8.25 -34.02
CA TRP A 394 -10.32 7.48 -33.59
C TRP A 394 -11.46 7.74 -34.56
N GLU A 395 -11.85 6.72 -35.30
CA GLU A 395 -13.08 6.77 -36.08
C GLU A 395 -14.27 6.60 -35.13
N PHE A 396 -15.14 7.60 -35.13
CA PHE A 396 -16.40 7.52 -34.39
C PHE A 396 -17.44 6.94 -35.33
N ASP A 397 -17.63 5.64 -35.27
CA ASP A 397 -18.71 5.02 -36.01
C ASP A 397 -20.07 5.41 -35.38
N VAL A 398 -20.77 6.30 -36.07
CA VAL A 398 -22.13 6.75 -35.70
C VAL A 398 -23.19 5.86 -36.37
N ALA A 399 -22.82 4.69 -36.90
CA ALA A 399 -23.73 3.68 -37.47
C ALA A 399 -24.44 2.83 -36.39
N GLY A 400 -25.31 3.47 -35.61
CA GLY A 400 -26.21 2.78 -34.68
C GLY A 400 -27.15 3.69 -33.91
N ARG A 401 -26.81 4.99 -33.79
CA ARG A 401 -27.66 6.00 -33.15
C ARG A 401 -27.64 7.30 -33.97
N SER A 402 -28.70 7.54 -34.73
CA SER A 402 -28.84 8.74 -35.55
C SER A 402 -29.15 9.97 -34.70
N PHE A 403 -28.21 10.91 -34.65
CA PHE A 403 -28.44 12.27 -34.14
C PHE A 403 -28.68 13.21 -35.32
N SER A 404 -29.92 13.65 -35.51
CA SER A 404 -30.32 14.39 -36.71
C SER A 404 -29.94 15.87 -36.69
N ARG A 405 -30.11 16.55 -35.54
CA ARG A 405 -29.68 17.93 -35.25
C ARG A 405 -29.54 18.14 -33.74
N GLY A 406 -28.66 19.05 -33.32
CA GLY A 406 -28.59 19.54 -31.94
C GLY A 406 -27.19 19.92 -31.46
N PHE A 407 -27.08 20.37 -30.21
CA PHE A 407 -25.81 20.65 -29.54
C PHE A 407 -25.31 19.41 -28.78
N PHE A 408 -23.99 19.25 -28.70
CA PHE A 408 -23.34 18.21 -27.91
C PHE A 408 -22.19 18.75 -27.07
N LYS A 409 -21.90 18.06 -25.97
CA LYS A 409 -20.64 18.15 -25.22
C LYS A 409 -19.78 16.97 -25.63
N LEU A 410 -18.51 17.23 -25.95
CA LEU A 410 -17.49 16.22 -26.10
C LEU A 410 -16.53 16.32 -24.91
N GLU A 411 -16.28 15.18 -24.28
CA GLU A 411 -15.54 15.06 -23.03
C GLU A 411 -14.47 13.98 -23.18
N VAL A 412 -13.21 14.38 -23.03
CA VAL A 412 -12.06 13.48 -22.95
C VAL A 412 -11.66 13.40 -21.48
N ILE A 413 -11.65 12.19 -20.94
CA ILE A 413 -11.14 11.88 -19.61
C ILE A 413 -9.89 11.02 -19.77
N LEU A 414 -8.77 11.55 -19.34
CA LEU A 414 -7.54 10.80 -19.09
C LEU A 414 -7.58 10.31 -17.65
N SER A 415 -7.36 9.03 -17.39
CA SER A 415 -7.12 8.53 -16.04
C SER A 415 -5.98 7.53 -16.02
N GLY A 416 -5.06 7.65 -15.07
CA GLY A 416 -3.95 6.71 -14.93
C GLY A 416 -4.37 5.31 -14.47
N ARG A 417 -3.39 4.41 -14.44
CA ARG A 417 -3.46 3.03 -13.92
C ARG A 417 -2.10 2.73 -13.29
N ALA A 418 -1.99 1.59 -12.62
CA ALA A 418 -0.71 1.10 -12.09
C ALA A 418 -0.06 2.10 -11.13
N ASP A 419 1.08 2.67 -11.53
CA ASP A 419 1.82 3.75 -10.91
C ASP A 419 1.05 5.09 -10.93
N ASP A 420 0.35 5.40 -12.03
CA ASP A 420 -0.31 6.68 -12.30
C ASP A 420 -1.71 6.86 -11.66
N LEU A 421 -2.10 6.09 -10.63
CA LEU A 421 -3.49 6.06 -10.13
C LEU A 421 -4.12 7.41 -9.71
N TYR A 422 -3.32 8.46 -9.53
CA TYR A 422 -3.74 9.80 -9.15
C TYR A 422 -3.95 10.76 -10.34
N LEU A 423 -3.54 10.34 -11.54
CA LEU A 423 -3.74 11.07 -12.78
C LEU A 423 -5.21 11.03 -13.18
N TYR A 424 -5.86 12.19 -13.22
CA TYR A 424 -7.23 12.38 -13.70
C TYR A 424 -7.40 13.76 -14.35
N ILE A 425 -7.45 13.79 -15.68
CA ILE A 425 -7.60 15.03 -16.46
C ILE A 425 -8.88 14.96 -17.28
N THR A 426 -9.78 15.92 -17.08
CA THR A 426 -10.98 16.09 -17.91
C THR A 426 -10.81 17.31 -18.81
N GLN A 427 -10.90 17.12 -20.12
CA GLN A 427 -10.97 18.19 -21.11
C GLN A 427 -12.33 18.14 -21.83
N GLN A 428 -13.05 19.26 -21.80
CA GLN A 428 -14.37 19.40 -22.43
C GLN A 428 -14.37 20.44 -23.54
N THR A 429 -15.14 20.16 -24.59
CA THR A 429 -15.44 21.08 -25.69
C THR A 429 -16.86 20.82 -26.20
N TYR A 430 -17.39 21.73 -27.04
CA TYR A 430 -18.78 21.71 -27.49
C TYR A 430 -18.86 21.77 -29.01
N GLY A 431 -20.01 21.42 -29.56
CA GLY A 431 -20.25 21.56 -30.99
C GLY A 431 -21.72 21.44 -31.40
N VAL A 432 -21.93 21.54 -32.70
CA VAL A 432 -23.25 21.50 -33.35
C VAL A 432 -23.32 20.37 -34.37
N ILE A 433 -24.36 19.55 -34.27
CA ILE A 433 -24.80 18.57 -35.27
C ILE A 433 -25.75 19.29 -36.22
N LEU A 434 -25.31 19.55 -37.46
CA LEU A 434 -26.07 20.28 -38.47
C LEU A 434 -26.95 19.37 -39.33
N ARG A 435 -26.45 18.15 -39.58
CA ARG A 435 -27.12 17.04 -40.29
C ARG A 435 -26.58 15.72 -39.72
N PRO A 436 -27.24 14.57 -39.96
CA PRO A 436 -26.55 13.28 -39.90
C PRO A 436 -25.24 13.38 -40.69
N PHE A 437 -24.13 12.94 -40.11
CA PHE A 437 -22.79 12.99 -40.71
C PHE A 437 -22.24 14.40 -41.03
N ARG A 438 -22.73 15.46 -40.37
CA ARG A 438 -22.11 16.80 -40.42
C ARG A 438 -22.11 17.46 -39.05
N VAL A 439 -20.98 17.33 -38.36
CA VAL A 439 -20.78 17.85 -37.00
C VAL A 439 -19.60 18.81 -36.98
N LEU A 440 -19.78 19.97 -36.34
CA LEU A 440 -18.83 21.08 -36.25
C LEU A 440 -18.43 21.27 -34.78
N MET A 441 -17.13 21.19 -34.50
CA MET A 441 -16.57 21.60 -33.20
C MET A 441 -16.58 23.12 -33.10
N ILE A 442 -17.04 23.66 -31.98
CA ILE A 442 -16.88 25.08 -31.65
C ILE A 442 -15.48 25.23 -31.05
N PRO A 443 -14.55 25.99 -31.66
CA PRO A 443 -13.28 26.30 -31.01
C PRO A 443 -13.57 27.06 -29.71
N ARG A 444 -12.82 26.75 -28.63
CA ARG A 444 -12.84 27.60 -27.44
C ARG A 444 -12.41 29.01 -27.85
N LEU A 445 -13.15 30.01 -27.39
CA LEU A 445 -12.64 31.38 -27.20
C LEU A 445 -11.62 31.37 -26.05
#